data_AF-A0A530GM07-F1
#
_entry.id   AF-A0A530GM07-F1
#
_cell.length_a   1.000
_cell.length_b   1.000
_cell.length_c   1.000
_cell.angle_alpha   90.00
_cell.angle_beta   90.00
_cell.angle_gamma   90.00
#
_symmetry.space_group_name_H-M   'P 1'
#
loop_
_entity.id
_entity.type
_entity.pdbx_description
1 polymer ?
#
loop_
_entity_poly.entity_id
_entity_poly.type
_entity_poly.pdbx_seq_one_letter_code
_entity_poly.pdbx_strand_id
1 'polypeptide(L)'
;VFMSIVHFDTIDMNTAWFQSRYDKVGPGGTGKDYINCPMDKDQYFAFVQALLEGQKTEFKEWEGTPYFDGCLPIEVMAERGVETLRYGPMKPMGLTNAHNPSVKAYAVMQLRQDNALGTLYNMVGFQTKLKHAEQVRIFRTIPGLENAEFARLGGLH
;
A
#
# COMPACT_ATOMS: atom_id res chain seq x y z
N VAL A 1 3.15 -15.06 -3.31
CA VAL A 1 3.19 -13.59 -3.54
C VAL A 1 3.50 -12.90 -2.23
N PHE A 2 4.60 -12.17 -2.14
CA PHE A 2 4.96 -11.41 -0.95
C PHE A 2 4.80 -9.92 -1.18
N MET A 3 4.40 -9.21 -0.13
CA MET A 3 4.29 -7.74 -0.11
C MET A 3 5.59 -7.13 0.44
N SER A 4 5.80 -5.86 0.10
CA SER A 4 6.91 -5.07 0.64
C SER A 4 6.72 -4.80 2.14
N ILE A 5 7.84 -4.83 2.87
CA ILE A 5 7.93 -4.52 4.29
C ILE A 5 8.76 -3.24 4.44
N VAL A 6 8.22 -2.29 5.21
CA VAL A 6 8.80 -0.98 5.49
C VAL A 6 9.30 -0.91 6.93
N HIS A 7 10.44 -0.25 7.14
CA HIS A 7 10.97 0.09 8.46
C HIS A 7 10.17 1.23 9.10
N PHE A 8 9.66 1.00 10.32
CA PHE A 8 8.77 1.95 11.01
C PHE A 8 9.38 3.34 11.24
N ASP A 9 10.65 3.40 11.61
CA ASP A 9 11.40 4.62 11.89
C ASP A 9 11.65 5.50 10.65
N THR A 10 11.36 4.97 9.46
CA THR A 10 11.47 5.71 8.19
C THR A 10 10.12 6.24 7.68
N ILE A 11 9.04 6.00 8.42
CA ILE A 11 7.68 6.45 8.09
C ILE A 11 7.46 7.83 8.72
N ASP A 12 7.06 8.82 7.92
CA ASP A 12 6.71 10.13 8.45
C ASP A 12 5.31 10.12 9.11
N MET A 13 5.32 9.98 10.43
CA MET A 13 4.12 9.98 11.27
C MET A 13 3.50 11.37 11.48
N ASN A 14 4.10 12.46 10.96
CA ASN A 14 3.41 13.76 10.87
C ASN A 14 2.40 13.80 9.72
N THR A 15 2.60 12.95 8.71
CA THR A 15 1.69 12.77 7.58
C THR A 15 0.79 11.55 7.76
N ALA A 16 1.38 10.42 8.16
CA ALA A 16 0.67 9.17 8.40
C ALA A 16 0.08 9.09 9.82
N TRP A 17 -0.92 8.22 10.03
CA TRP A 17 -1.52 8.05 11.37
C TRP A 17 -1.99 6.63 11.66
N PHE A 18 -2.02 6.27 12.94
CA PHE A 18 -2.57 4.99 13.41
C PHE A 18 -4.09 5.02 13.52
N GLN A 19 -4.77 4.11 12.82
CA GLN A 19 -6.23 3.91 12.93
C GLN A 19 -6.68 2.63 12.21
N SER A 20 -7.55 1.86 12.85
CA SER A 20 -8.35 0.81 12.22
C SER A 20 -9.65 1.41 11.66
N ARG A 21 -10.17 0.86 10.56
CA ARG A 21 -11.40 1.37 9.93
C ARG A 21 -12.59 1.34 10.90
N TYR A 22 -13.35 2.43 10.93
CA TYR A 22 -14.50 2.66 11.81
C TYR A 22 -14.14 2.53 13.30
N ASP A 23 -12.87 2.76 13.63
CA ASP A 23 -12.31 2.58 14.98
C ASP A 23 -12.61 1.19 15.56
N LYS A 24 -12.79 0.20 14.68
CA LYS A 24 -13.06 -1.18 15.07
C LYS A 24 -11.81 -1.78 15.68
N VAL A 25 -11.98 -2.28 16.89
CA VAL A 25 -10.98 -3.08 17.59
C VAL A 25 -10.92 -4.47 16.93
N GLY A 26 -9.77 -4.84 16.35
CA GLY A 26 -9.56 -6.19 15.83
C GLY A 26 -9.43 -7.24 16.95
N PRO A 27 -9.41 -8.55 16.65
CA PRO A 27 -9.12 -9.58 17.64
C PRO A 27 -7.71 -9.35 18.23
N GLY A 28 -7.64 -8.92 19.49
CA GLY A 28 -6.39 -8.53 20.17
C GLY A 28 -5.85 -7.14 19.79
N GLY A 29 -6.61 -6.34 19.04
CA GLY A 29 -6.23 -4.99 18.63
C GLY A 29 -6.62 -3.92 19.64
N THR A 30 -6.22 -2.67 19.35
CA THR A 30 -6.63 -1.48 20.13
C THR A 30 -7.49 -0.51 19.31
N GLY A 31 -7.83 -0.87 18.06
CA GLY A 31 -8.42 0.04 17.09
C GLY A 31 -7.38 0.93 16.38
N LYS A 32 -6.08 0.65 16.58
CA LYS A 32 -4.93 1.35 16.00
C LYS A 32 -3.97 0.39 15.31
N ASP A 33 -4.52 -0.63 14.65
CA ASP A 33 -3.74 -1.77 14.17
C ASP A 33 -3.06 -1.51 12.82
N TYR A 34 -3.35 -0.35 12.21
CA TYR A 34 -2.85 0.06 10.91
C TYR A 34 -2.28 1.48 10.94
N ILE A 35 -1.17 1.70 10.23
CA ILE A 35 -0.73 3.04 9.84
C ILE A 35 -1.39 3.36 8.49
N ASN A 36 -1.88 4.58 8.34
CA ASN A 36 -2.62 5.05 7.19
C ASN A 36 -1.84 6.19 6.52
N CYS A 37 -1.52 6.01 5.24
CA CYS A 37 -0.86 7.01 4.42
C CYS A 37 -1.90 7.61 3.45
N PRO A 38 -2.28 8.89 3.62
CA PRO A 38 -3.33 9.50 2.82
C PRO A 38 -2.81 9.92 1.44
N MET A 39 -3.68 9.91 0.44
CA MET A 39 -3.45 10.60 -0.83
C MET A 39 -4.63 11.50 -1.16
N ASP A 40 -4.33 12.65 -1.76
CA ASP A 40 -5.31 13.41 -2.52
C ASP A 40 -5.56 12.77 -3.89
N LYS A 41 -6.41 13.42 -4.69
CA LYS A 41 -6.84 12.92 -6.00
C LYS A 41 -5.71 12.91 -7.03
N ASP A 42 -4.87 13.93 -7.03
CA ASP A 42 -3.82 14.10 -8.04
C ASP A 42 -2.65 13.17 -7.73
N GLN A 43 -2.28 13.06 -6.46
CA GLN A 43 -1.32 12.07 -5.95
C GLN A 43 -1.74 10.64 -6.28
N TYR A 44 -3.03 10.32 -6.09
CA TYR A 44 -3.56 9.00 -6.43
C TYR A 44 -3.46 8.70 -7.93
N PHE A 45 -3.84 9.63 -8.80
CA PHE A 45 -3.74 9.41 -10.24
C PHE A 45 -2.29 9.33 -10.72
N ALA A 46 -1.40 10.14 -10.17
CA ALA A 46 0.04 10.02 -10.44
C ALA A 46 0.59 8.66 -10.01
N PHE A 47 0.16 8.17 -8.83
CA PHE A 47 0.54 6.85 -8.34
C PHE A 47 0.03 5.71 -9.24
N VAL A 48 -1.24 5.76 -9.65
CA VAL A 48 -1.82 4.79 -10.59
C VAL A 48 -1.07 4.81 -11.92
N GLN A 49 -0.79 6.00 -12.46
CA GLN A 49 -0.03 6.12 -13.70
C GLN A 49 1.37 5.52 -13.55
N ALA A 50 2.06 5.81 -12.45
CA ALA A 50 3.40 5.28 -12.19
C ALA A 50 3.41 3.74 -12.05
N LEU A 51 2.33 3.13 -11.51
CA LEU A 51 2.16 1.68 -11.48
C LEU A 51 2.01 1.08 -12.89
N LEU A 52 1.22 1.73 -13.75
CA LEU A 52 0.97 1.28 -15.12
C LEU A 52 2.22 1.38 -16.01
N GLU A 53 3.03 2.42 -15.80
CA GLU A 53 4.29 2.65 -16.51
C GLU A 53 5.47 1.87 -15.93
N GLY A 54 5.34 1.37 -14.71
CA GLY A 54 6.42 0.70 -13.98
C GLY A 54 6.91 -0.56 -14.69
N GLN A 55 8.23 -0.70 -14.81
CA GLN A 55 8.84 -1.91 -15.36
C GLN A 55 8.54 -3.13 -14.48
N LYS A 56 8.03 -4.18 -15.11
CA LYS A 56 7.69 -5.46 -14.48
C LYS A 56 8.82 -6.46 -14.68
N THR A 57 8.90 -7.43 -13.79
CA THR A 57 9.77 -8.58 -13.99
C THR A 57 9.17 -9.47 -15.09
N GLU A 58 9.99 -9.92 -16.04
CA GLU A 58 9.54 -10.83 -17.10
C GLU A 58 9.22 -12.21 -16.51
N PHE A 59 8.08 -12.78 -16.93
CA PHE A 59 7.74 -14.16 -16.63
C PHE A 59 8.12 -15.07 -17.79
N LYS A 60 8.65 -16.26 -17.47
CA LYS A 60 8.83 -17.33 -18.45
C LYS A 60 7.45 -17.86 -18.87
N GLU A 61 7.28 -18.20 -20.15
CA GLU A 61 5.99 -18.56 -20.79
C GLU A 61 5.17 -19.67 -20.11
N TRP A 62 5.76 -20.47 -19.20
CA TRP A 62 5.09 -21.57 -18.51
C TRP A 62 4.30 -21.14 -17.25
N GLU A 63 4.38 -19.88 -16.82
CA GLU A 63 3.66 -19.35 -15.66
C GLU A 63 2.24 -18.83 -15.98
N GLY A 64 1.58 -19.46 -16.97
CA GLY A 64 0.17 -19.26 -17.32
C GLY A 64 -0.81 -19.76 -16.26
N THR A 65 -0.47 -19.65 -14.97
CA THR A 65 -1.39 -19.96 -13.87
C THR A 65 -2.39 -18.81 -13.75
N PRO A 66 -3.71 -19.06 -13.81
CA PRO A 66 -4.71 -18.03 -13.59
C PRO A 66 -4.43 -17.36 -12.24
N TYR A 67 -4.36 -16.03 -12.22
CA TYR A 67 -4.31 -15.32 -10.94
C TYR A 67 -5.51 -15.77 -10.11
N PHE A 68 -5.27 -16.23 -8.87
CA PHE A 68 -6.37 -16.37 -7.92
C PHE A 68 -7.00 -14.99 -7.74
N ASP A 69 -8.30 -14.86 -7.99
CA ASP A 69 -9.02 -13.57 -8.00
C ASP A 69 -8.86 -12.76 -6.69
N GLY A 70 -8.49 -13.44 -5.59
CA GLY A 70 -8.28 -12.79 -4.28
C GLY A 70 -6.91 -12.15 -4.06
N CYS A 71 -5.93 -12.27 -4.98
CA CYS A 71 -4.55 -11.84 -4.73
C CYS A 71 -3.84 -11.33 -6.01
N LEU A 72 -4.46 -10.33 -6.65
CA LEU A 72 -3.91 -9.73 -7.88
C LEU A 72 -2.77 -8.75 -7.56
N PRO A 73 -1.72 -8.69 -8.40
CA PRO A 73 -0.72 -7.63 -8.33
C PRO A 73 -1.37 -6.24 -8.46
N ILE A 74 -0.90 -5.27 -7.70
CA ILE A 74 -1.48 -3.93 -7.62
C ILE A 74 -1.49 -3.22 -8.98
N GLU A 75 -0.46 -3.41 -9.80
CA GLU A 75 -0.41 -2.90 -11.16
C GLU A 75 -1.44 -3.57 -12.09
N VAL A 76 -1.75 -4.86 -11.88
CA VAL A 76 -2.81 -5.56 -12.63
C VAL A 76 -4.20 -5.07 -12.18
N MET A 77 -4.36 -4.77 -10.88
CA MET A 77 -5.57 -4.12 -10.39
C MET A 77 -5.75 -2.72 -10.98
N ALA A 78 -4.66 -1.95 -11.11
CA ALA A 78 -4.67 -0.63 -11.74
C ALA A 78 -5.08 -0.69 -13.22
N GLU A 79 -4.61 -1.70 -13.97
CA GLU A 79 -4.98 -1.92 -15.38
C GLU A 79 -6.48 -2.17 -15.59
N ARG A 80 -7.16 -2.76 -14.59
CA ARG A 80 -8.61 -3.01 -14.65
C ARG A 80 -9.45 -1.75 -14.53
N GLY A 81 -8.86 -0.62 -14.13
CA GLY A 81 -9.50 0.68 -14.13
C GLY A 81 -8.91 1.61 -13.08
N VAL A 82 -8.89 2.91 -13.41
CA VAL A 82 -8.24 3.95 -12.58
C VAL A 82 -8.80 4.04 -11.17
N GLU A 83 -10.06 3.68 -10.92
CA GLU A 83 -10.68 3.72 -9.58
C GLU A 83 -10.62 2.38 -8.84
N THR A 84 -10.12 1.31 -9.47
CA THR A 84 -10.16 -0.06 -8.91
C THR A 84 -9.48 -0.13 -7.54
N LEU A 85 -8.33 0.53 -7.37
CA LEU A 85 -7.59 0.50 -6.11
C LEU A 85 -8.37 1.17 -4.97
N ARG A 86 -9.15 2.22 -5.25
CA ARG A 86 -9.98 2.92 -4.24
C ARG A 86 -11.18 2.12 -3.77
N TYR A 87 -11.64 1.17 -4.57
CA TYR A 87 -12.68 0.24 -4.14
C TYR A 87 -12.10 -1.03 -3.50
N GLY A 88 -10.80 -1.29 -3.67
CA GLY A 88 -10.06 -2.38 -3.06
C GLY A 88 -9.06 -1.93 -1.99
N PRO A 89 -7.73 -2.13 -2.21
CA PRO A 89 -6.72 -1.99 -1.17
C PRO A 89 -6.51 -0.55 -0.67
N MET A 90 -6.85 0.45 -1.48
CA MET A 90 -6.65 1.87 -1.17
C MET A 90 -7.94 2.59 -0.75
N LYS A 91 -8.96 1.86 -0.33
CA LYS A 91 -10.26 2.43 0.09
C LYS A 91 -10.07 3.43 1.24
N PRO A 92 -10.69 4.62 1.22
CA PRO A 92 -10.55 5.58 2.33
C PRO A 92 -11.62 5.44 3.43
N MET A 93 -12.63 4.58 3.23
CA MET A 93 -13.82 4.55 4.09
C MET A 93 -13.53 4.08 5.52
N GLY A 94 -14.19 4.75 6.48
CA GLY A 94 -14.03 4.46 7.91
C GLY A 94 -12.75 5.04 8.51
N LEU A 95 -12.10 5.98 7.83
CA LEU A 95 -10.86 6.59 8.31
C LEU A 95 -11.03 8.11 8.45
N THR A 96 -10.36 8.67 9.46
CA THR A 96 -10.31 10.10 9.75
C THR A 96 -8.88 10.46 10.08
N ASN A 97 -8.23 11.24 9.20
CA ASN A 97 -6.86 11.67 9.40
C ASN A 97 -6.78 12.61 10.63
N ALA A 98 -6.04 12.19 11.67
CA ALA A 98 -5.88 12.97 12.90
C ALA A 98 -5.18 14.32 12.66
N HIS A 99 -4.32 14.41 11.64
CA HIS A 99 -3.57 15.61 11.29
C HIS A 99 -4.38 16.59 10.43
N ASN A 100 -5.43 16.11 9.76
CA ASN A 100 -6.31 16.93 8.95
C ASN A 100 -7.75 16.35 8.92
N PRO A 101 -8.49 16.43 10.04
CA PRO A 101 -9.78 15.73 10.20
C PRO A 101 -10.89 16.26 9.30
N SER A 102 -10.76 17.51 8.82
CA SER A 102 -11.71 18.14 7.89
C SER A 102 -11.58 17.67 6.45
N VAL A 103 -10.42 17.15 6.05
CA VAL A 103 -10.17 16.73 4.66
C VAL A 103 -10.31 15.22 4.55
N LYS A 104 -11.20 14.79 3.66
CA LYS A 104 -11.33 13.36 3.32
C LYS A 104 -10.27 12.99 2.29
N ALA A 105 -9.40 12.05 2.65
CA ALA A 105 -8.44 11.47 1.74
C ALA A 105 -9.15 10.83 0.54
N TYR A 106 -8.60 11.03 -0.66
CA TYR A 106 -9.14 10.40 -1.87
C TYR A 106 -8.87 8.90 -1.82
N ALA A 107 -7.65 8.51 -1.47
CA ALA A 107 -7.22 7.13 -1.29
C ALA A 107 -6.35 7.01 -0.04
N VAL A 108 -6.23 5.81 0.52
CA VAL A 108 -5.37 5.55 1.69
C VAL A 108 -4.65 4.22 1.53
N MET A 109 -3.32 4.23 1.56
CA MET A 109 -2.53 3.01 1.67
C MET A 109 -2.40 2.64 3.16
N GLN A 110 -2.71 1.38 3.50
CA GLN A 110 -2.63 0.90 4.87
C GLN A 110 -1.41 0.01 5.07
N LEU A 111 -0.71 0.23 6.17
CA LEU A 111 0.40 -0.57 6.64
C LEU A 111 -0.03 -1.34 7.89
N ARG A 112 0.38 -2.60 8.03
CA ARG A 112 0.10 -3.42 9.21
C ARG A 112 1.39 -3.94 9.82
N GLN A 113 1.48 -3.93 11.14
CA GLN A 113 2.61 -4.48 11.87
C GLN A 113 2.91 -5.93 11.44
N ASP A 114 4.16 -6.20 11.08
CA ASP A 114 4.65 -7.50 10.61
C ASP A 114 5.33 -8.30 11.73
N ASN A 115 6.04 -7.64 12.63
CA ASN A 115 6.78 -8.30 13.71
C ASN A 115 6.31 -7.87 15.11
N ALA A 116 6.56 -8.72 16.12
CA ALA A 116 6.15 -8.46 17.49
C ALA A 116 6.74 -7.17 18.09
N LEU A 117 7.93 -6.76 17.64
CA LEU A 117 8.61 -5.55 18.10
C LEU A 117 8.01 -4.25 17.55
N GLY A 118 7.17 -4.32 16.52
CA GLY A 118 6.58 -3.13 15.90
C GLY A 118 7.59 -2.29 15.12
N THR A 119 8.68 -2.89 14.64
CA THR A 119 9.71 -2.18 13.85
C THR A 119 9.51 -2.36 12.34
N LEU A 120 8.70 -3.35 11.93
CA LEU A 120 8.45 -3.69 10.54
C LEU A 120 6.96 -3.66 10.23
N TYR A 121 6.61 -3.08 9.08
CA TYR A 121 5.23 -2.91 8.64
C TYR A 121 5.03 -3.37 7.19
N ASN A 122 4.06 -4.25 6.96
CA ASN A 122 3.64 -4.72 5.64
C ASN A 122 2.72 -3.72 4.94
N MET A 123 2.93 -3.51 3.64
CA MET A 123 1.99 -2.78 2.77
C MET A 123 0.78 -3.66 2.41
N VAL A 124 -0.39 -3.39 3.00
CA VAL A 124 -1.58 -4.24 2.91
C VAL A 124 -2.20 -4.19 1.51
N GLY A 125 -2.29 -5.33 0.84
CA GLY A 125 -2.90 -5.43 -0.49
C GLY A 125 -2.03 -4.88 -1.63
N PHE A 126 -0.72 -4.74 -1.38
CA PHE A 126 0.28 -4.26 -2.34
C PHE A 126 1.16 -5.41 -2.81
N GLN A 127 0.53 -6.51 -3.23
CA GLN A 127 1.21 -7.56 -3.99
C GLN A 127 1.72 -6.99 -5.32
N THR A 128 2.91 -7.35 -5.81
CA THR A 128 3.42 -6.75 -7.05
C THR A 128 4.45 -7.63 -7.77
N LYS A 129 4.55 -7.45 -9.09
CA LYS A 129 5.57 -7.99 -10.01
C LYS A 129 6.57 -6.92 -10.48
N LEU A 130 6.40 -5.67 -10.04
CA LEU A 130 7.31 -4.57 -10.38
C LEU A 130 8.75 -4.93 -10.01
N LYS A 131 9.70 -4.52 -10.84
CA LYS A 131 11.12 -4.62 -10.51
C LYS A 131 11.41 -3.87 -9.21
N HIS A 132 12.39 -4.32 -8.44
CA HIS A 132 12.72 -3.72 -7.15
C HIS A 132 12.97 -2.20 -7.23
N ALA A 133 13.67 -1.72 -8.27
CA ALA A 133 13.90 -0.29 -8.46
C ALA A 133 12.58 0.49 -8.66
N GLU A 134 11.61 -0.09 -9.37
CA GLU A 134 10.30 0.51 -9.60
C GLU A 134 9.46 0.51 -8.33
N GLN A 135 9.50 -0.56 -7.54
CA GLN A 135 8.84 -0.59 -6.24
C GLN A 135 9.33 0.55 -5.34
N VAL A 136 10.65 0.73 -5.21
CA VAL A 136 11.21 1.84 -4.41
C VAL A 136 10.79 3.20 -4.97
N ARG A 137 10.91 3.40 -6.29
CA ARG A 137 10.54 4.66 -6.96
C ARG A 137 9.07 5.02 -6.75
N ILE A 138 8.18 4.05 -6.96
CA ILE A 138 6.73 4.26 -6.96
C ILE A 138 6.19 4.32 -5.52
N PHE A 139 6.62 3.45 -4.62
CA PHE A 139 6.09 3.45 -3.25
C PHE A 139 6.56 4.66 -2.44
N ARG A 140 7.70 5.27 -2.77
CA ARG A 140 8.14 6.54 -2.18
C ARG A 140 7.35 7.75 -2.69
N THR A 141 6.45 7.62 -3.66
CA THR A 141 5.51 8.70 -4.01
C THR A 141 4.27 8.72 -3.10
N ILE A 142 4.13 7.75 -2.20
CA ILE A 142 3.04 7.67 -1.24
C ILE A 142 3.34 8.65 -0.09
N PRO A 143 2.43 9.59 0.25
CA PRO A 143 2.66 10.53 1.34
C PRO A 143 2.93 9.83 2.66
N GLY A 144 4.01 10.23 3.32
CA GLY A 144 4.51 9.59 4.55
C GLY A 144 5.57 8.50 4.32
N LEU A 145 5.83 8.10 3.06
CA LEU A 145 6.81 7.09 2.67
C LEU A 145 7.95 7.64 1.80
N GLU A 146 8.11 8.95 1.70
CA GLU A 146 9.09 9.61 0.83
C GLU A 146 10.53 9.12 1.09
N ASN A 147 10.83 8.87 2.37
CA ASN A 147 12.13 8.37 2.85
C ASN A 147 12.09 6.90 3.26
N ALA A 148 11.03 6.16 2.92
CA ALA A 148 10.83 4.80 3.40
C ALA A 148 12.00 3.88 3.02
N GLU A 149 12.50 3.12 3.99
CA GLU A 149 13.44 2.02 3.78
C GLU A 149 12.69 0.68 3.81
N PHE A 150 13.02 -0.19 2.86
CA PHE A 150 12.34 -1.45 2.69
C PHE A 150 13.20 -2.59 3.22
N ALA A 151 12.75 -3.22 4.31
CA ALA A 151 13.38 -4.44 4.84
C ALA A 151 13.27 -5.60 3.85
N ARG A 152 12.20 -5.61 3.04
CA ARG A 152 11.96 -6.56 1.96
C ARG A 152 11.10 -5.91 0.88
N LEU A 153 11.45 -6.14 -0.38
CA LEU A 153 10.63 -5.78 -1.53
C LEU A 153 9.73 -6.95 -1.95
N GLY A 154 8.57 -6.63 -2.51
CA GLY A 154 7.57 -7.59 -2.93
C GLY A 154 8.02 -8.41 -4.14
N GLY A 155 7.37 -9.56 -4.34
CA GLY A 155 7.68 -10.44 -5.46
C GLY A 155 6.65 -11.55 -5.65
N LEU A 156 6.55 -12.00 -6.90
CA LEU A 156 5.91 -13.25 -7.29
C LEU A 156 6.99 -14.22 -7.77
N HIS A 157 6.87 -15.44 -7.28
CA HIS A 157 7.61 -16.66 -7.62
C HIS A 157 6.62 -17.80 -7.47
#